data_AF-A0A6C0HAB6-F1
#
_entry.id   AF-A0A6C0HAB6-F1
#
_cell.length_a   1.000
_cell.length_b   1.000
_cell.length_c   1.000
_cell.angle_alpha   90.00
_cell.angle_beta   90.00
_cell.angle_gamma   90.00
#
_symmetry.space_group_name_H-M   'P 1'
#
loop_
_entity.id
_entity.type
_entity.pdbx_description
1 polymer ?
#
loop_
_entity_poly.entity_id
_entity_poly.type
_entity_poly.pdbx_seq_one_letter_code
_entity_poly.pdbx_strand_id
1 'polypeptide(L)'
;MGQTSSAFMEEEEEKLIINNIQSHIYYKFINCLFIHKIDQRVLDDQFNVFCEKYKIQNHTELYSFFVFIKEKTTHSYHKFTVDDTMLIGNLFMFVIYYMKLNSLFAYMNRVLYLMMTTNKMRLSIKGCSFDEESKDFDTNTDLLIEETMDNQEKLEKMLHLNKKIENISKQMNFDYVYKVESNVYHDYDGDVLNFGLVA
;
A
#
# COMPACT_ATOMS: atom_id res chain seq x y z
N MET A 1 56.91 -3.84 18.23
CA MET A 1 56.08 -5.06 18.16
C MET A 1 54.96 -4.83 19.15
N GLY A 2 53.73 -4.51 18.77
CA GLY A 2 52.92 -5.10 17.72
C GLY A 2 51.75 -5.77 18.44
N GLN A 3 50.55 -5.20 18.33
CA GLN A 3 49.26 -5.91 18.26
C GLN A 3 48.14 -4.87 18.12
N THR A 4 47.77 -4.66 16.87
CA THR A 4 46.43 -4.30 16.44
C THR A 4 45.52 -5.51 16.62
N SER A 5 44.47 -5.41 17.43
CA SER A 5 43.29 -6.25 17.29
C SER A 5 42.09 -5.31 17.36
N SER A 6 41.65 -4.84 16.20
CA SER A 6 40.58 -5.48 15.43
C SER A 6 39.21 -5.05 15.95
N ALA A 7 38.81 -3.85 15.54
CA ALA A 7 37.42 -3.45 15.50
C ALA A 7 36.71 -4.30 14.43
N PHE A 8 36.11 -5.41 14.84
CA PHE A 8 34.95 -5.96 14.12
C PHE A 8 33.74 -5.18 14.66
N MET A 9 33.42 -4.06 14.01
CA MET A 9 32.05 -3.56 14.06
C MET A 9 31.26 -4.51 13.17
N GLU A 10 30.37 -5.29 13.76
CA GLU A 10 29.26 -5.90 13.03
C GLU A 10 28.56 -4.75 12.29
N GLU A 11 28.59 -4.76 10.96
CA GLU A 11 27.76 -3.86 10.16
C GLU A 11 26.31 -4.21 10.54
N GLU A 12 25.64 -3.33 11.28
CA GLU A 12 24.21 -3.46 11.56
C GLU A 12 23.48 -3.55 10.20
N GLU A 13 22.84 -4.68 9.92
CA GLU A 13 22.02 -4.85 8.72
C GLU A 13 21.00 -3.72 8.65
N GLU A 14 21.06 -2.91 7.59
CA GLU A 14 20.16 -1.77 7.42
C GLU A 14 18.73 -2.26 7.18
N LYS A 15 17.92 -2.22 8.24
CA LYS A 15 16.55 -2.74 8.24
C LYS A 15 15.54 -1.63 7.93
N LEU A 16 14.83 -1.76 6.82
CA LEU A 16 13.82 -0.80 6.38
C LEU A 16 12.42 -1.29 6.76
N ILE A 17 11.70 -0.59 7.63
CA ILE A 17 10.45 -1.09 8.24
C ILE A 17 9.26 -0.16 7.99
N ILE A 18 8.10 -0.73 7.66
CA ILE A 18 6.78 -0.09 7.72
C ILE A 18 5.90 -0.92 8.65
N ASN A 19 5.57 -0.35 9.80
CA ASN A 19 4.62 -0.95 10.72
C ASN A 19 3.20 -0.44 10.47
N ASN A 20 2.25 -1.28 10.89
CA ASN A 20 0.84 -0.96 11.08
C ASN A 20 0.10 -0.62 9.77
N ILE A 21 0.31 -1.41 8.72
CA ILE A 21 -0.43 -1.27 7.47
C ILE A 21 -1.74 -2.06 7.58
N GLN A 22 -2.86 -1.36 7.78
CA GLN A 22 -4.19 -1.99 7.82
C GLN A 22 -4.52 -2.64 6.46
N SER A 23 -5.07 -3.85 6.47
CA SER A 23 -5.41 -4.64 5.27
C SER A 23 -6.27 -3.88 4.25
N HIS A 24 -7.31 -3.17 4.71
CA HIS A 24 -8.14 -2.36 3.82
C HIS A 24 -7.37 -1.18 3.18
N ILE A 25 -6.37 -0.62 3.86
CA ILE A 25 -5.46 0.40 3.31
C ILE A 25 -4.50 -0.24 2.30
N TYR A 26 -3.94 -1.40 2.62
CA TYR A 26 -3.07 -2.17 1.73
C TYR A 26 -3.74 -2.45 0.38
N TYR A 27 -4.93 -3.06 0.41
CA TYR A 27 -5.66 -3.41 -0.80
C TYR A 27 -6.05 -2.19 -1.62
N LYS A 28 -6.57 -1.15 -0.95
CA LYS A 28 -6.99 0.07 -1.64
C LYS A 28 -5.80 0.81 -2.24
N PHE A 29 -4.66 0.84 -1.54
CA PHE A 29 -3.43 1.45 -2.05
C PHE A 29 -2.96 0.79 -3.35
N ILE A 30 -2.85 -0.56 -3.36
CA ILE A 30 -2.45 -1.31 -4.56
C ILE A 30 -3.48 -1.09 -5.67
N ASN A 31 -4.78 -1.20 -5.39
CA ASN A 31 -5.81 -0.98 -6.39
C ASN A 31 -5.72 0.43 -7.02
N CYS A 32 -5.52 1.46 -6.18
CA CYS A 32 -5.39 2.85 -6.61
C CYS A 32 -4.21 3.08 -7.57
N LEU A 33 -3.09 2.39 -7.36
CA LEU A 33 -1.93 2.48 -8.25
C LEU A 33 -2.28 2.12 -9.70
N PHE A 34 -3.22 1.17 -9.89
CA PHE A 34 -3.60 0.61 -11.19
C PHE A 34 -4.99 1.06 -11.70
N ILE A 35 -5.60 2.10 -11.10
CA ILE A 35 -6.90 2.64 -11.54
C ILE A 35 -6.84 3.15 -12.98
N HIS A 36 -5.74 3.78 -13.37
CA HIS A 36 -5.48 4.14 -14.75
C HIS A 36 -4.81 2.94 -15.45
N LYS A 37 -5.25 2.65 -16.68
CA LYS A 37 -4.76 1.52 -17.47
C LYS A 37 -3.26 1.67 -17.73
N ILE A 38 -2.45 1.10 -16.85
CA ILE A 38 -1.04 0.80 -17.06
C ILE A 38 -0.96 -0.27 -18.14
N ASP A 39 0.02 -0.18 -19.03
CA ASP A 39 0.28 -1.19 -20.05
C ASP A 39 0.52 -2.55 -19.38
N GLN A 40 -0.37 -3.51 -19.65
CA GLN A 40 -0.33 -4.83 -19.05
C GLN A 40 0.95 -5.59 -19.41
N ARG A 41 1.48 -5.41 -20.62
CA ARG A 41 2.71 -6.11 -21.04
C ARG A 41 3.91 -5.64 -20.23
N VAL A 42 4.04 -4.33 -20.05
CA VAL A 42 5.12 -3.73 -19.24
C VAL A 42 5.02 -4.20 -17.79
N LEU A 43 3.80 -4.28 -17.26
CA LEU A 43 3.56 -4.77 -15.91
C LEU A 43 3.95 -6.25 -15.74
N ASP A 44 3.56 -7.10 -16.68
CA ASP A 44 3.86 -8.53 -16.66
C ASP A 44 5.38 -8.78 -16.80
N ASP A 45 6.04 -8.08 -17.72
CA ASP A 45 7.49 -8.16 -17.90
C ASP A 45 8.24 -7.76 -16.62
N GLN A 46 7.85 -6.65 -15.98
CA GLN A 46 8.47 -6.20 -14.74
C GLN A 46 8.16 -7.11 -13.56
N PHE A 47 6.99 -7.74 -13.52
CA PHE A 47 6.66 -8.75 -12.53
C PHE A 47 7.55 -10.00 -12.67
N ASN A 48 7.78 -10.46 -13.89
CA ASN A 48 8.67 -11.60 -14.16
C ASN A 48 10.12 -11.29 -13.76
N VAL A 49 10.63 -10.12 -14.16
CA VAL A 49 11.98 -9.66 -13.76
C VAL A 49 12.12 -9.58 -12.24
N PHE A 50 11.09 -9.08 -11.55
CA PHE A 50 11.05 -9.07 -10.08
C PHE A 50 11.14 -10.50 -9.51
N CYS A 51 10.32 -11.42 -10.00
CA CYS A 51 10.29 -12.80 -9.51
C CYS A 51 11.62 -13.52 -9.73
N GLU A 52 12.25 -13.33 -10.88
CA GLU A 52 13.57 -13.89 -11.19
C GLU A 52 14.65 -13.32 -10.26
N LYS A 53 14.69 -11.99 -10.11
CA LYS A 53 15.69 -11.32 -9.27
C LYS A 53 15.62 -11.79 -7.81
N TYR A 54 14.42 -11.86 -7.25
CA TYR A 54 14.21 -12.22 -5.84
C TYR A 54 14.00 -13.72 -5.63
N LYS A 55 14.12 -14.55 -6.69
CA LYS A 55 13.96 -16.01 -6.66
C LYS A 55 12.64 -16.45 -6.00
N ILE A 56 11.55 -15.79 -6.36
CA ILE A 56 10.21 -16.05 -5.80
C ILE A 56 9.71 -17.42 -6.28
N GLN A 57 9.55 -18.37 -5.35
CA GLN A 57 9.14 -19.73 -5.68
C GLN A 57 7.65 -19.82 -6.06
N ASN A 58 6.78 -19.12 -5.33
CA ASN A 58 5.32 -19.08 -5.49
C ASN A 58 4.84 -17.94 -6.41
N HIS A 59 5.54 -17.72 -7.53
CA HIS A 59 5.29 -16.58 -8.43
C HIS A 59 3.89 -16.62 -9.08
N THR A 60 3.33 -17.81 -9.33
CA THR A 60 1.98 -17.95 -9.93
C THR A 60 0.89 -17.56 -8.94
N GLU A 61 1.01 -17.97 -7.68
CA GLU A 61 0.11 -17.57 -6.60
C GLU A 61 0.22 -16.07 -6.33
N LEU A 62 1.45 -15.54 -6.33
CA LEU A 62 1.71 -14.12 -6.16
C LEU A 62 1.06 -13.28 -7.27
N TYR A 63 1.21 -13.71 -8.53
CA TYR A 63 0.58 -13.03 -9.68
C TYR A 63 -0.94 -13.11 -9.61
N SER A 64 -1.49 -14.28 -9.24
CA SER A 64 -2.93 -14.46 -9.07
C SER A 64 -3.50 -13.55 -7.98
N PHE A 65 -2.78 -13.42 -6.86
CA PHE A 65 -3.14 -12.49 -5.79
C PHE A 65 -3.06 -11.03 -6.25
N PHE A 66 -2.01 -10.67 -7.00
CA PHE A 66 -1.87 -9.34 -7.58
C PHE A 66 -3.06 -8.97 -8.49
N VAL A 67 -3.40 -9.84 -9.43
CA VAL A 67 -4.53 -9.65 -10.35
C VAL A 67 -5.83 -9.50 -9.58
N PHE A 68 -6.06 -10.35 -8.58
CA PHE A 68 -7.24 -10.28 -7.72
C PHE A 68 -7.41 -8.90 -7.05
N ILE A 69 -6.34 -8.33 -6.48
CA ILE A 69 -6.39 -7.00 -5.85
C ILE A 69 -6.61 -5.89 -6.87
N LYS A 70 -5.95 -6.00 -8.04
CA LYS A 70 -6.06 -5.02 -9.12
C LYS A 70 -7.50 -4.96 -9.69
N GLU A 71 -8.15 -6.11 -9.87
CA GLU A 71 -9.47 -6.19 -10.50
C GLU A 71 -10.63 -5.92 -9.53
N LYS A 72 -10.48 -6.24 -8.23
CA LYS A 72 -11.53 -5.98 -7.24
C LYS A 72 -11.48 -4.54 -6.70
N THR A 73 -12.31 -3.68 -7.26
CA THR A 73 -12.39 -2.23 -6.93
C THR A 73 -13.27 -1.88 -5.72
N THR A 74 -14.11 -2.81 -5.26
CA THR A 74 -15.22 -2.53 -4.32
C THR A 74 -15.03 -3.02 -2.88
N HIS A 75 -14.00 -3.82 -2.59
CA HIS A 75 -13.94 -4.51 -1.30
C HIS A 75 -13.05 -3.77 -0.29
N SER A 76 -13.65 -3.26 0.78
CA SER A 76 -12.94 -2.94 2.02
C SER A 76 -12.72 -4.23 2.80
N TYR A 77 -11.68 -4.99 2.45
CA TYR A 77 -11.36 -6.18 3.22
C TYR A 77 -10.77 -5.76 4.56
N HIS A 78 -11.49 -6.07 5.64
CA HIS A 78 -10.99 -5.97 7.01
C HIS A 78 -9.97 -7.07 7.34
N LYS A 79 -9.75 -8.03 6.44
CA LYS A 79 -8.82 -9.14 6.62
C LYS A 79 -7.99 -9.37 5.37
N PHE A 80 -6.79 -9.90 5.50
CA PHE A 80 -6.08 -10.40 4.33
C PHE A 80 -6.82 -11.63 3.77
N THR A 81 -6.95 -11.70 2.45
CA THR A 81 -7.66 -12.78 1.75
C THR A 81 -6.81 -14.05 1.61
N VAL A 82 -5.55 -13.98 2.04
CA VAL A 82 -4.56 -15.05 2.03
C VAL A 82 -3.86 -15.04 3.39
N ASP A 83 -3.62 -16.22 3.96
CA ASP A 83 -2.95 -16.36 5.27
C ASP A 83 -1.42 -16.37 5.16
N ASP A 84 -0.88 -16.47 3.94
CA ASP A 84 0.56 -16.49 3.67
C ASP A 84 1.15 -15.07 3.77
N THR A 85 1.76 -14.77 4.91
CA THR A 85 2.40 -13.47 5.17
C THR A 85 3.57 -13.17 4.25
N MET A 86 4.28 -14.20 3.77
CA MET A 86 5.36 -14.04 2.80
C MET A 86 4.81 -13.63 1.44
N LEU A 87 3.68 -14.21 1.01
CA LEU A 87 3.03 -13.83 -0.25
C LEU A 87 2.49 -12.38 -0.20
N ILE A 88 1.91 -11.96 0.92
CA ILE A 88 1.50 -10.56 1.16
C ILE A 88 2.70 -9.61 1.11
N GLY A 89 3.79 -9.98 1.80
CA GLY A 89 5.03 -9.20 1.85
C GLY A 89 5.70 -9.08 0.49
N ASN A 90 5.82 -10.18 -0.25
CA ASN A 90 6.41 -10.21 -1.58
C ASN A 90 5.61 -9.35 -2.56
N LEU A 91 4.27 -9.36 -2.47
CA LEU A 91 3.45 -8.48 -3.31
C LEU A 91 3.69 -7.02 -2.95
N PHE A 92 3.81 -6.71 -1.67
CA PHE A 92 4.11 -5.34 -1.26
C PHE A 92 5.47 -4.90 -1.76
N MET A 93 6.49 -5.75 -1.63
CA MET A 93 7.84 -5.52 -2.16
C MET A 93 7.83 -5.29 -3.67
N PHE A 94 7.05 -6.07 -4.43
CA PHE A 94 6.85 -5.83 -5.85
C PHE A 94 6.26 -4.45 -6.14
N VAL A 95 5.25 -4.01 -5.37
CA VAL A 95 4.66 -2.67 -5.51
C VAL A 95 5.70 -1.58 -5.26
N ILE A 96 6.53 -1.69 -4.20
CA ILE A 96 7.61 -0.73 -3.94
C ILE A 96 8.61 -0.70 -5.11
N TYR A 97 9.03 -1.88 -5.57
CA TYR A 97 9.96 -2.04 -6.68
C TYR A 97 9.42 -1.40 -7.96
N TYR A 98 8.18 -1.71 -8.32
CA TYR A 98 7.48 -1.20 -9.50
C TYR A 98 7.31 0.32 -9.45
N MET A 99 6.88 0.86 -8.29
CA MET A 99 6.69 2.30 -8.12
C MET A 99 8.00 3.07 -8.26
N LYS A 100 9.10 2.56 -7.71
CA LYS A 100 10.42 3.19 -7.85
C LYS A 100 10.94 3.13 -9.28
N LEU A 101 10.86 1.96 -9.92
CA LEU A 101 11.37 1.78 -11.29
C LEU A 101 10.67 2.71 -12.29
N ASN A 102 9.38 2.96 -12.10
CA ASN A 102 8.56 3.78 -12.99
C ASN A 102 8.29 5.19 -12.44
N SER A 103 8.96 5.62 -11.36
CA SER A 103 8.81 6.94 -10.73
C SER A 103 7.35 7.34 -10.40
N LEU A 104 6.55 6.38 -9.90
CA LEU A 104 5.10 6.52 -9.74
C LEU A 104 4.66 7.23 -8.45
N PHE A 105 5.56 7.57 -7.54
CA PHE A 105 5.20 8.21 -6.26
C PHE A 105 4.46 9.54 -6.44
N ALA A 106 4.92 10.38 -7.37
CA ALA A 106 4.28 11.65 -7.68
C ALA A 106 2.90 11.46 -8.34
N TYR A 107 2.78 10.46 -9.22
CA TYR A 107 1.52 10.05 -9.81
C TYR A 107 0.52 9.59 -8.74
N MET A 108 0.95 8.71 -7.82
CA MET A 108 0.11 8.21 -6.74
C MET A 108 -0.34 9.33 -5.81
N ASN A 109 0.55 10.26 -5.47
CA ASN A 109 0.19 11.48 -4.72
C ASN A 109 -0.90 12.28 -5.45
N ARG A 110 -0.75 12.51 -6.75
CA ARG A 110 -1.74 13.24 -7.56
C ARG A 110 -3.10 12.55 -7.55
N VAL A 111 -3.13 11.22 -7.72
CA VAL A 111 -4.37 10.42 -7.69
C VAL A 111 -5.05 10.55 -6.32
N LEU A 112 -4.30 10.35 -5.23
CA LEU A 112 -4.84 10.43 -3.87
C LEU A 112 -5.34 11.84 -3.50
N TYR A 113 -4.61 12.90 -3.89
CA TYR A 113 -5.07 14.27 -3.68
C TYR A 113 -6.33 14.61 -4.48
N LEU A 114 -6.45 14.09 -5.71
CA LEU A 114 -7.66 14.25 -6.50
C LEU A 114 -8.85 13.60 -5.78
N MET A 115 -8.68 12.36 -5.30
CA MET A 115 -9.71 11.66 -4.53
C MET A 115 -10.10 12.42 -3.25
N MET A 116 -9.14 12.94 -2.48
CA MET A 116 -9.43 13.78 -1.31
C MET A 116 -10.24 15.03 -1.68
N THR A 117 -9.86 15.69 -2.77
CA THR A 117 -10.55 16.90 -3.23
C THR A 117 -11.99 16.58 -3.64
N THR A 118 -12.20 15.50 -4.39
CA THR A 118 -13.54 15.03 -4.79
C THR A 118 -14.37 14.61 -3.57
N ASN A 119 -13.77 13.93 -2.59
CA ASN A 119 -14.45 13.51 -1.36
C ASN A 119 -14.90 14.71 -0.53
N LYS A 120 -14.07 15.76 -0.42
CA LYS A 120 -14.44 17.03 0.22
C LYS A 120 -15.55 17.77 -0.53
N MET A 121 -15.50 17.81 -1.86
CA MET A 121 -16.55 18.45 -2.68
C MET A 121 -17.91 17.76 -2.54
N ARG A 122 -17.95 16.43 -2.32
CA ARG A 122 -19.19 15.66 -2.09
C ARG A 122 -19.98 16.22 -0.89
N LEU A 123 -19.30 16.69 0.16
CA LEU A 123 -19.92 17.36 1.31
C LEU A 123 -20.48 18.73 0.94
N SER A 124 -19.72 19.53 0.18
CA SER A 124 -20.10 20.90 -0.17
C SER A 124 -21.30 20.98 -1.12
N ILE A 125 -21.46 20.02 -2.04
CA ILE A 125 -22.56 20.03 -3.03
C ILE A 125 -23.89 19.63 -2.40
N LYS A 126 -23.88 18.68 -1.44
CA LYS A 126 -25.13 18.20 -0.79
C LYS A 126 -25.61 19.08 0.36
N GLY A 127 -24.73 19.88 0.96
CA GLY A 127 -25.12 20.93 1.90
C GLY A 127 -25.90 22.10 1.27
N CYS A 128 -26.14 22.07 -0.05
CA CYS A 128 -26.89 23.11 -0.78
C CYS A 128 -28.29 22.66 -1.25
N SER A 129 -28.72 21.42 -1.03
CA SER A 129 -30.09 20.98 -1.33
C SER A 129 -30.95 21.08 -0.07
N PHE A 130 -31.53 22.26 0.17
CA PHE A 130 -32.44 22.55 1.26
C PHE A 130 -33.89 22.35 0.79
N ASP A 131 -34.50 21.24 1.18
CA ASP A 131 -35.95 21.13 1.36
C ASP A 131 -36.17 20.57 2.79
N GLU A 132 -36.79 21.38 3.65
CA GLU A 132 -36.83 21.28 5.13
C GLU A 132 -37.75 20.17 5.70
N GLU A 133 -38.08 19.12 4.95
CA GLU A 133 -39.04 18.11 5.43
C GLU A 133 -38.47 16.69 5.39
N SER A 134 -37.68 16.29 6.39
CA SER A 134 -37.72 14.93 6.98
C SER A 134 -36.64 14.71 8.04
N LYS A 135 -36.99 14.12 9.19
CA LYS A 135 -36.01 13.57 10.15
C LYS A 135 -35.11 12.47 9.55
N ASP A 136 -35.57 11.86 8.46
CA ASP A 136 -34.78 10.93 7.64
C ASP A 136 -33.67 11.65 6.86
N PHE A 137 -33.81 12.95 6.56
CA PHE A 137 -32.77 13.75 5.93
C PHE A 137 -31.58 13.98 6.87
N ASP A 138 -31.83 14.30 8.14
CA ASP A 138 -30.79 14.54 9.14
C ASP A 138 -29.96 13.27 9.36
N THR A 139 -30.63 12.12 9.54
CA THR A 139 -29.95 10.83 9.80
C THR A 139 -29.15 10.36 8.57
N ASN A 140 -29.69 10.56 7.35
CA ASN A 140 -28.97 10.23 6.13
C ASN A 140 -27.78 11.18 5.88
N THR A 141 -27.89 12.44 6.31
CA THR A 141 -26.81 13.43 6.22
C THR A 141 -25.69 13.09 7.19
N ASP A 142 -26.01 12.72 8.43
CA ASP A 142 -25.01 12.27 9.42
C ASP A 142 -24.26 11.02 8.95
N LEU A 143 -24.97 10.00 8.44
CA LEU A 143 -24.36 8.80 7.86
C LEU A 143 -23.44 9.12 6.67
N LEU A 144 -23.83 10.07 5.82
CA LEU A 144 -23.01 10.53 4.70
C LEU A 144 -21.78 11.31 5.16
N ILE A 145 -21.91 12.12 6.22
CA ILE A 145 -20.78 12.84 6.84
C ILE A 145 -19.80 11.83 7.41
N GLU A 146 -20.27 10.84 8.18
CA GLU A 146 -19.45 9.77 8.74
C GLU A 146 -18.74 8.96 7.65
N GLU A 147 -19.46 8.52 6.61
CA GLU A 147 -18.88 7.82 5.45
C GLU A 147 -17.79 8.66 4.78
N THR A 148 -18.03 9.98 4.66
CA THR A 148 -17.06 10.88 4.01
C THR A 148 -15.82 11.10 4.89
N MET A 149 -16.00 11.24 6.20
CA MET A 149 -14.91 11.38 7.17
C MET A 149 -14.05 10.10 7.23
N ASP A 150 -14.67 8.93 7.28
CA ASP A 150 -13.97 7.64 7.23
C ASP A 150 -13.19 7.47 5.91
N ASN A 151 -13.80 7.82 4.78
CA ASN A 151 -13.11 7.83 3.49
C ASN A 151 -11.94 8.83 3.46
N GLN A 152 -12.09 9.98 4.09
CA GLN A 152 -11.04 11.00 4.19
C GLN A 152 -9.85 10.49 5.01
N GLU A 153 -10.11 9.86 6.17
CA GLU A 153 -9.07 9.25 7.01
C GLU A 153 -8.32 8.15 6.25
N LYS A 154 -9.03 7.28 5.53
CA LYS A 154 -8.43 6.23 4.69
C LYS A 154 -7.52 6.80 3.61
N LEU A 155 -7.93 7.89 2.96
CA LEU A 155 -7.10 8.60 1.96
C LEU A 155 -5.82 9.18 2.58
N GLU A 156 -5.91 9.74 3.77
CA GLU A 156 -4.75 10.28 4.51
C GLU A 156 -3.78 9.18 4.92
N LYS A 157 -4.30 8.04 5.40
CA LYS A 157 -3.49 6.84 5.69
C LYS A 157 -2.77 6.34 4.43
N MET A 158 -3.43 6.31 3.26
CA MET A 158 -2.80 5.93 1.99
C MET A 158 -1.71 6.91 1.55
N LEU A 159 -1.90 8.23 1.74
CA LEU A 159 -0.86 9.22 1.47
C LEU A 159 0.35 9.05 2.38
N HIS A 160 0.11 8.80 3.67
CA HIS A 160 1.17 8.54 4.62
C HIS A 160 1.93 7.26 4.27
N LEU A 161 1.23 6.21 3.86
CA LEU A 161 1.83 4.98 3.35
C LEU A 161 2.69 5.25 2.10
N ASN A 162 2.19 6.02 1.13
CA ASN A 162 2.97 6.40 -0.06
C ASN A 162 4.30 7.07 0.31
N LYS A 163 4.28 8.01 1.26
CA LYS A 163 5.48 8.70 1.75
C LYS A 163 6.47 7.75 2.43
N LYS A 164 5.97 6.81 3.26
CA LYS A 164 6.81 5.79 3.88
C LYS A 164 7.48 4.89 2.83
N ILE A 165 6.71 4.43 1.84
CA ILE A 165 7.24 3.65 0.73
C ILE A 165 8.28 4.45 -0.05
N GLU A 166 8.00 5.71 -0.38
CA GLU A 166 8.93 6.57 -1.10
C GLU A 166 10.26 6.71 -0.35
N ASN A 167 10.21 6.93 0.97
CA ASN A 167 11.40 7.05 1.81
C ASN A 167 12.22 5.75 1.87
N ILE A 168 11.56 4.60 2.01
CA ILE A 168 12.23 3.29 1.93
C ILE A 168 12.85 3.09 0.55
N SER A 169 12.10 3.39 -0.51
CA SER A 169 12.58 3.22 -1.88
C SER A 169 13.83 4.06 -2.18
N LYS A 170 13.97 5.25 -1.56
CA LYS A 170 15.17 6.09 -1.69
C LYS A 170 16.41 5.45 -1.06
N GLN A 171 16.23 4.66 0.01
CA GLN A 171 17.30 3.93 0.69
C GLN A 171 17.63 2.60 0.00
N MET A 172 16.68 2.01 -0.73
CA MET A 172 16.90 0.74 -1.43
C MET A 172 17.92 0.86 -2.58
N ASN A 173 18.93 -0.01 -2.60
CA ASN A 173 19.78 -0.21 -3.76
C ASN A 173 19.18 -1.26 -4.71
N PHE A 174 18.98 -0.90 -5.98
CA PHE A 174 18.38 -1.81 -6.97
C PHE A 174 19.31 -2.92 -7.44
N ASP A 175 20.57 -2.91 -7.05
CA ASP A 175 21.49 -4.02 -7.30
C ASP A 175 21.41 -5.09 -6.20
N TYR A 176 20.84 -4.76 -5.04
CA TYR A 176 20.75 -5.68 -3.91
C TYR A 176 19.49 -6.55 -3.96
N VAL A 177 19.57 -7.71 -3.32
CA VAL A 177 18.45 -8.65 -3.12
C VAL A 177 18.06 -8.60 -1.66
N TYR A 178 17.00 -7.86 -1.37
CA TYR A 178 16.46 -7.76 -0.02
C TYR A 178 15.65 -9.00 0.35
N LYS A 179 15.81 -9.45 1.60
CA LYS A 179 14.89 -10.40 2.24
C LYS A 179 13.66 -9.65 2.75
N VAL A 180 12.49 -10.20 2.46
CA VAL A 180 11.22 -9.70 2.98
C VAL A 180 10.96 -10.31 4.35
N GLU A 181 10.64 -9.47 5.33
CA GLU A 181 10.07 -9.86 6.60
C GLU A 181 8.64 -9.34 6.68
N SER A 182 7.67 -10.21 6.98
CA SER A 182 6.27 -9.82 7.01
C SER A 182 5.52 -10.59 8.09
N ASN A 183 4.83 -9.84 8.94
CA ASN A 183 3.99 -10.39 10.00
C ASN A 183 2.61 -9.76 9.94
N VAL A 184 1.57 -10.59 10.09
CA VAL A 184 0.18 -10.16 10.14
C VAL A 184 -0.38 -10.44 11.52
N TYR A 185 -1.06 -9.46 12.11
CA TYR A 185 -1.78 -9.63 13.37
C TYR A 185 -3.19 -9.08 13.25
N HIS A 186 -4.09 -9.58 14.10
CA HIS A 186 -5.49 -9.16 14.13
C HIS A 186 -5.66 -8.02 15.12
N ASP A 187 -6.14 -6.87 14.63
CA ASP A 187 -6.52 -5.71 15.43
C ASP A 187 -8.05 -5.53 15.39
N TYR A 188 -8.60 -4.65 16.24
CA TYR A 188 -10.04 -4.38 16.34
C TYR A 188 -10.63 -3.91 15.00
N ASP A 189 -9.86 -3.13 14.23
CA ASP A 189 -10.28 -2.56 12.93
C ASP A 189 -9.95 -3.45 11.72
N GLY A 190 -9.35 -4.62 11.96
CA GLY A 190 -8.98 -5.59 10.95
C GLY A 190 -7.54 -6.08 11.03
N ASP A 191 -7.13 -6.87 10.04
CA ASP A 191 -5.77 -7.39 9.96
C ASP A 191 -4.78 -6.28 9.65
N VAL A 192 -3.60 -6.37 10.26
CA VAL A 192 -2.54 -5.39 10.15
C VAL A 192 -1.23 -6.06 9.76
N LEU A 193 -0.58 -5.52 8.74
CA LEU A 193 0.72 -5.96 8.26
C LEU A 193 1.84 -5.08 8.84
N ASN A 194 2.85 -5.74 9.41
CA ASN A 194 4.17 -5.17 9.61
C ASN A 194 5.10 -5.72 8.54
N PHE A 195 5.71 -4.81 7.77
CA PHE A 195 6.58 -5.12 6.65
C PHE A 195 8.00 -4.64 6.92
N GLY A 196 8.99 -5.46 6.56
CA GLY A 196 10.41 -5.14 6.68
C GLY A 196 11.22 -5.63 5.48
N LEU A 197 12.28 -4.91 5.16
CA LEU A 197 13.33 -5.32 4.21
C LEU A 197 14.67 -5.37 4.93
N VAL A 198 15.41 -6.45 4.70
CA VAL A 198 16.75 -6.67 5.22
C VAL A 198 17.68 -6.89 4.03
N ALA A 199 18.77 -6.12 3.96
CA ALA A 199 19.74 -6.14 2.86
C ALA A 199 20.67 -7.35 2.94
#